data_AF-A0ABD3B4U6-F1
#
_entry.id   AF-A0ABD3B4U6-F1
#
_cell.length_a   1.000
_cell.length_b   1.000
_cell.length_c   1.000
_cell.angle_alpha   90.00
_cell.angle_beta   90.00
_cell.angle_gamma   90.00
#
_symmetry.space_group_name_H-M   'P 1'
#
loop_
_entity.id
_entity.type
_entity.pdbx_description
1 polymer ?
#
loop_
_entity_poly.entity_id
_entity_poly.type
_entity_poly.pdbx_seq_one_letter_code
_entity_poly.pdbx_strand_id
1 'polypeptide(L)'
;MCKIKGITIFGMMVLLCNIASATTFIVGDIKGWTYNSVGWPNGKSFKAGDVLVFNYVPKYHNVVVVDKASYGKCTTPEGAKVYYSGHDEITLEKGEHFFICDFPGHCEGGEMKIAVTVT
;
A
#
# COMPACT_ATOMS: atom_id res chain seq x y z
N MET A 1 -5.68 2.66 -19.52
CA MET A 1 -6.20 2.25 -20.85
C MET A 1 -5.69 3.24 -21.90
N CYS A 2 -4.78 2.82 -22.77
CA CYS A 2 -4.34 3.65 -23.89
C CYS A 2 -5.52 3.79 -24.87
N LYS A 3 -6.03 5.01 -25.08
CA LYS A 3 -7.11 5.27 -26.04
C LYS A 3 -6.49 5.64 -27.39
N ILE A 4 -6.66 4.76 -28.38
CA ILE A 4 -6.18 4.94 -29.75
C ILE A 4 -7.15 5.87 -30.48
N LYS A 5 -6.67 6.98 -31.03
CA LYS A 5 -7.38 7.76 -32.05
C LYS A 5 -6.68 7.52 -33.39
N GLY A 6 -7.44 7.05 -34.38
CA GLY A 6 -6.94 6.53 -35.66
C GLY A 6 -6.33 7.59 -36.59
N ILE A 7 -5.02 7.42 -36.82
CA ILE A 7 -4.17 7.48 -38.04
C ILE A 7 -4.69 8.22 -39.30
N THR A 8 -3.84 9.12 -39.84
CA THR A 8 -3.27 8.95 -41.20
C THR A 8 -1.91 9.65 -41.37
N ILE A 9 -0.88 8.88 -41.76
CA ILE A 9 0.21 9.16 -42.73
C ILE A 9 1.49 8.37 -42.38
N PHE A 10 2.07 7.81 -43.43
CA PHE A 10 3.21 6.90 -43.54
C PHE A 10 4.47 7.39 -42.82
N GLY A 11 4.68 6.94 -41.58
CA GLY A 11 5.90 7.14 -40.81
C GLY A 11 5.89 6.17 -39.65
N MET A 12 7.00 5.47 -39.41
CA MET A 12 7.12 4.42 -38.39
C MET A 12 6.86 5.02 -37.00
N MET A 13 5.59 5.00 -36.59
CA MET A 13 5.12 5.53 -35.31
C MET A 13 5.57 4.55 -34.23
N VAL A 14 6.67 4.88 -33.57
CA VAL A 14 7.18 4.13 -32.43
C VAL A 14 6.14 4.22 -31.32
N LEU A 15 5.40 3.12 -31.12
CA LEU A 15 4.46 2.96 -30.02
C LEU A 15 5.25 2.94 -28.70
N LEU A 16 5.42 4.09 -28.06
CA LEU A 16 5.92 4.17 -26.68
C LEU A 16 4.78 3.82 -25.73
N CYS A 17 4.41 2.53 -25.69
CA CYS A 17 3.53 2.03 -24.66
C CYS A 17 4.38 1.83 -23.39
N ASN A 18 4.26 2.75 -22.43
CA ASN A 18 4.84 2.52 -21.10
C ASN A 18 4.12 1.32 -20.48
N ILE A 19 4.75 0.15 -20.51
CA ILE A 19 4.30 -1.02 -19.76
C ILE A 19 4.64 -0.70 -18.31
N ALA A 20 3.68 -0.19 -17.56
CA ALA A 20 3.81 -0.06 -16.11
C ALA A 20 3.78 -1.48 -15.52
N SER A 21 4.96 -2.01 -15.18
CA SER A 21 5.06 -3.24 -14.40
C SER A 21 4.72 -2.92 -12.95
N ALA A 22 3.87 -3.75 -12.34
CA ALA A 22 3.62 -3.74 -10.92
C ALA A 22 4.90 -4.13 -10.16
N THR A 23 5.22 -3.38 -9.10
CA THR A 23 6.31 -3.66 -8.17
C THR A 23 5.72 -4.21 -6.87
N THR A 24 6.39 -5.20 -6.28
CA THR A 24 6.02 -5.73 -4.97
C THR A 24 6.94 -5.15 -3.90
N PHE A 25 6.36 -4.63 -2.82
CA PHE A 25 7.08 -4.06 -1.68
C PHE A 25 6.76 -4.85 -0.42
N ILE A 26 7.79 -5.39 0.23
CA ILE A 26 7.65 -5.99 1.56
C ILE A 26 7.65 -4.86 2.59
N VAL A 27 6.53 -4.68 3.27
CA VAL A 27 6.38 -3.64 4.30
C VAL A 27 7.34 -3.92 5.46
N GLY A 28 8.16 -2.93 5.83
CA GLY A 28 9.23 -3.07 6.83
C GLY A 28 10.49 -3.78 6.32
N ASP A 29 10.57 -4.07 5.02
CA ASP A 29 11.69 -4.79 4.38
C ASP A 29 11.98 -6.11 5.12
N ILE A 30 13.21 -6.35 5.57
CA ILE A 30 13.59 -7.58 6.28
C ILE A 30 12.89 -7.76 7.64
N LYS A 31 12.38 -6.66 8.23
CA LYS A 31 11.76 -6.69 9.56
C LYS A 31 10.30 -7.13 9.49
N GLY A 32 9.68 -7.05 8.32
CA GLY A 32 8.25 -7.27 8.14
C GLY A 32 7.40 -6.19 8.82
N TRP A 33 6.10 -6.48 8.92
CA TRP A 33 5.14 -5.61 9.56
C TRP A 33 5.29 -5.68 11.08
N THR A 34 5.87 -4.64 11.66
CA THR A 34 6.22 -4.57 13.09
C THR A 34 6.22 -3.14 13.62
N TYR A 35 6.58 -2.93 14.89
CA TYR A 35 6.65 -1.63 15.53
C TYR A 35 7.61 -0.65 14.81
N ASN A 36 7.36 0.65 14.98
CA ASN A 36 8.14 1.75 14.39
C ASN A 36 8.20 1.68 12.85
N SER A 37 7.10 1.26 12.21
CA SER A 37 7.01 1.15 10.74
C SER A 37 6.69 2.48 10.05
N VAL A 38 6.33 3.52 10.80
CA VAL A 38 5.87 4.82 10.27
C VAL A 38 6.77 5.44 9.20
N GLY A 39 8.09 5.25 9.32
CA GLY A 39 9.07 5.80 8.39
C GLY A 39 9.38 4.91 7.16
N TRP A 40 8.92 3.66 7.13
CA TRP A 40 9.25 2.72 6.04
C TRP A 40 8.87 3.23 4.64
N PRO A 41 7.74 3.93 4.42
CA PRO A 41 7.40 4.47 3.10
C PRO A 41 8.37 5.55 2.58
N ASN A 42 9.19 6.17 3.43
CA ASN A 42 10.01 7.32 3.06
C ASN A 42 11.02 6.96 1.95
N GLY A 43 11.07 7.79 0.91
CA GLY A 43 11.96 7.61 -0.23
C GLY A 43 11.51 6.54 -1.23
N LYS A 44 10.36 5.90 -1.03
CA LYS A 44 9.78 4.96 -1.99
C LYS A 44 8.74 5.67 -2.86
N SER A 45 8.66 5.28 -4.13
CA SER A 45 7.69 5.78 -5.09
C SER A 45 6.75 4.65 -5.47
N PHE A 46 5.47 4.80 -5.13
CA PHE A 46 4.44 3.80 -5.37
C PHE A 46 3.59 4.18 -6.58
N LYS A 47 3.20 3.17 -7.36
CA LYS A 47 2.37 3.29 -8.56
C LYS A 47 1.12 2.43 -8.43
N ALA A 48 0.06 2.84 -9.11
CA ALA A 48 -1.16 2.03 -9.16
C ALA A 48 -0.85 0.66 -9.78
N GLY A 49 -1.30 -0.40 -9.13
CA GLY A 49 -0.99 -1.79 -9.45
C GLY A 49 0.17 -2.38 -8.66
N ASP A 50 0.99 -1.58 -7.97
CA ASP A 50 1.99 -2.10 -7.03
C ASP A 50 1.33 -2.87 -5.89
N VAL A 51 2.06 -3.79 -5.27
CA VAL A 51 1.56 -4.66 -4.20
C VAL A 51 2.35 -4.42 -2.92
N LEU A 52 1.65 -4.20 -1.80
CA LEU A 52 2.23 -4.23 -0.46
C LEU A 52 2.06 -5.63 0.13
N VAL A 53 3.17 -6.21 0.59
CA VAL A 53 3.18 -7.51 1.29
C VAL A 53 3.43 -7.27 2.77
N PHE A 54 2.47 -7.66 3.59
CA PHE A 54 2.54 -7.57 5.04
C PHE A 54 2.87 -8.94 5.62
N ASN A 55 4.11 -9.09 6.10
CA ASN A 55 4.58 -10.30 6.79
C ASN A 55 4.57 -10.08 8.30
N TYR A 56 3.82 -10.89 9.05
CA TYR A 56 3.74 -10.79 10.51
C TYR A 56 3.22 -12.09 11.13
N VAL A 57 3.33 -12.22 12.45
CA VAL A 57 2.71 -13.33 13.18
C VAL A 57 1.25 -12.96 13.50
N PRO A 58 0.25 -13.63 12.90
CA PRO A 58 -1.15 -13.19 12.98
C PRO A 58 -1.77 -13.33 14.37
N LYS A 59 -1.11 -14.05 15.28
CA LYS A 59 -1.46 -14.09 16.71
C LYS A 59 -1.21 -12.75 17.41
N TYR A 60 -0.27 -11.95 16.92
CA TYR A 60 0.20 -10.72 17.58
C TYR A 60 -0.11 -9.46 16.79
N HIS A 61 -0.36 -9.56 15.49
CA HIS A 61 -0.60 -8.41 14.64
C HIS A 61 -1.67 -8.70 13.61
N ASN A 62 -2.19 -7.65 13.01
CA ASN A 62 -3.07 -7.68 11.86
C ASN A 62 -2.80 -6.46 10.97
N VAL A 63 -3.54 -6.34 9.87
CA VAL A 63 -3.53 -5.15 9.01
C VAL A 63 -4.95 -4.66 8.85
N VAL A 64 -5.18 -3.40 9.18
CA VAL A 64 -6.47 -2.71 8.99
C VAL A 64 -6.28 -1.60 7.97
N VAL A 65 -7.11 -1.58 6.94
CA VAL A 65 -7.18 -0.47 5.99
C VAL A 65 -8.11 0.60 6.56
N VAL A 66 -7.60 1.82 6.70
CA VAL A 66 -8.33 2.92 7.32
C VAL A 66 -8.31 4.18 6.47
N ASP A 67 -9.19 5.12 6.78
CA ASP A 67 -9.10 6.48 6.26
C ASP A 67 -8.05 7.32 7.01
N LYS A 68 -7.77 8.52 6.49
CA LYS A 68 -6.77 9.45 7.05
C LYS A 68 -7.06 9.89 8.49
N ALA A 69 -8.32 10.12 8.84
CA ALA A 69 -8.71 10.55 10.18
C ALA A 69 -8.54 9.40 11.18
N SER A 70 -8.98 8.21 10.80
CA SER A 70 -8.83 6.96 11.54
C SER A 70 -7.35 6.59 11.73
N TYR A 71 -6.51 6.78 10.72
CA TYR A 71 -5.04 6.65 10.82
C TYR A 71 -4.43 7.63 11.85
N GLY A 72 -4.89 8.88 11.85
CA GLY A 72 -4.42 9.90 12.80
C GLY A 72 -4.79 9.58 14.24
N LYS A 73 -5.93 8.92 14.46
CA LYS A 73 -6.46 8.57 15.78
C LYS A 73 -6.20 7.13 16.20
N CYS A 74 -5.61 6.31 15.32
CA CYS A 74 -5.44 4.87 15.51
C CYS A 74 -6.75 4.13 15.82
N THR A 75 -7.83 4.51 15.14
CA THR A 75 -9.15 3.89 15.32
C THR A 75 -9.49 3.02 14.11
N THR A 76 -10.16 1.89 14.35
CA THR A 76 -10.76 1.07 13.30
C THR A 76 -12.20 1.53 13.04
N PRO A 77 -12.52 2.16 11.90
CA PRO A 77 -13.89 2.57 11.59
C PRO A 77 -14.77 1.35 11.29
N GLU A 78 -16.09 1.51 11.42
CA GLU A 78 -17.04 0.46 11.05
C GLU A 78 -16.90 0.09 9.56
N GLY A 79 -16.88 -1.22 9.27
CA GLY A 79 -16.72 -1.72 7.91
C GLY A 79 -15.28 -1.67 7.37
N ALA A 80 -14.29 -1.30 8.19
CA ALA A 80 -12.89 -1.38 7.79
C ALA A 80 -12.51 -2.79 7.33
N LYS A 81 -11.69 -2.86 6.27
CA LYS A 81 -11.15 -4.14 5.81
C LYS A 81 -10.00 -4.55 6.71
N VAL A 82 -10.12 -5.72 7.31
CA VAL A 82 -9.10 -6.28 8.23
C VAL A 82 -8.56 -7.59 7.67
N TYR A 83 -7.25 -7.78 7.82
CA TYR A 83 -6.53 -8.96 7.37
C TYR A 83 -5.78 -9.61 8.53
N TYR A 84 -5.72 -10.95 8.51
CA TYR A 84 -5.17 -11.76 9.61
C TYR A 84 -4.33 -12.95 9.12
N SER A 85 -3.90 -12.97 7.85
CA SER A 85 -3.22 -14.17 7.33
C SER A 85 -1.77 -14.30 7.82
N GLY A 86 -1.13 -13.17 8.16
CA GLY A 86 0.31 -13.09 8.42
C GLY A 86 1.16 -12.96 7.15
N HIS A 87 0.53 -13.04 5.98
CA HIS A 87 1.12 -12.80 4.66
C HIS A 87 0.07 -12.17 3.74
N ASP A 88 -0.29 -10.92 4.01
CA ASP A 88 -1.34 -10.24 3.24
C ASP A 88 -0.75 -9.46 2.06
N GLU A 89 -1.30 -9.70 0.88
CA GLU A 89 -0.97 -8.95 -0.33
C GLU A 89 -2.08 -7.94 -0.64
N ILE A 90 -1.73 -6.66 -0.71
CA ILE A 90 -2.68 -5.57 -0.98
C ILE A 90 -2.21 -4.79 -2.19
N THR A 91 -2.97 -4.86 -3.29
CA THR A 91 -2.73 -4.05 -4.49
C THR A 91 -3.14 -2.60 -4.24
N LEU A 92 -2.24 -1.69 -4.60
CA LEU A 92 -2.41 -0.26 -4.46
C LEU A 92 -3.17 0.32 -5.65
N GLU A 93 -4.17 1.15 -5.34
CA GLU A 93 -4.85 2.00 -6.32
C GLU A 93 -4.29 3.42 -6.27
N LYS A 94 -4.65 4.28 -7.24
CA LYS A 94 -4.25 5.69 -7.20
C LYS A 94 -4.86 6.39 -5.98
N GLY A 95 -4.06 7.16 -5.24
CA GLY A 95 -4.52 7.92 -4.06
C GLY A 95 -3.69 7.70 -2.81
N GLU A 96 -4.20 8.17 -1.67
CA GLU A 96 -3.62 7.93 -0.35
C GLU A 96 -4.19 6.64 0.25
N HIS A 97 -3.32 5.80 0.83
CA HIS A 97 -3.67 4.55 1.52
C HIS A 97 -3.08 4.56 2.92
N PHE A 98 -3.86 4.13 3.91
CA PHE A 98 -3.45 4.12 5.31
C PHE A 98 -3.70 2.75 5.91
N PHE A 99 -2.69 2.26 6.63
CA PHE A 99 -2.70 0.93 7.23
C PHE A 99 -2.27 1.03 8.68
N ILE A 100 -2.98 0.35 9.58
CA ILE A 100 -2.66 0.25 11.01
C ILE A 100 -2.69 -1.21 11.47
N CYS A 101 -2.06 -1.49 12.60
CA CYS A 101 -2.33 -2.65 13.43
C CYS A 101 -3.21 -2.20 14.60
N ASP A 102 -4.40 -2.77 14.75
CA ASP A 102 -5.38 -2.31 15.76
C ASP A 102 -5.35 -3.10 17.07
N PHE A 103 -4.36 -3.99 17.22
CA PHE A 103 -4.07 -4.61 18.51
C PHE A 103 -3.75 -3.51 19.55
N PRO A 104 -4.26 -3.62 20.79
CA PRO A 104 -4.17 -2.54 21.77
C PRO A 104 -2.76 -1.99 21.96
N GLY A 105 -2.58 -0.68 21.70
CA GLY A 105 -1.32 0.04 21.85
C GLY A 105 -0.32 -0.11 20.69
N HIS A 106 -0.60 -0.96 19.70
CA HIS A 106 0.34 -1.19 18.60
C HIS A 106 0.39 0.00 17.63
N CYS A 107 -0.73 0.63 17.32
CA CYS A 107 -0.76 1.79 16.43
C CYS A 107 -0.25 3.07 17.11
N GLU A 108 -0.72 3.39 18.32
CA GLU A 108 -0.41 4.66 18.99
C GLU A 108 0.99 4.66 19.60
N GLY A 109 1.28 3.68 20.46
CA GLY A 109 2.54 3.60 21.20
C GLY A 109 3.61 2.80 20.48
N GLY A 110 3.20 1.79 19.72
CA GLY A 110 4.10 0.98 18.91
C GLY A 110 4.44 1.57 17.54
N GLU A 111 3.78 2.66 17.13
CA GLU A 111 3.93 3.28 15.81
C GLU A 111 3.83 2.27 14.64
N MET A 112 2.98 1.24 14.81
CA MET A 112 2.76 0.18 13.83
C MET A 112 1.67 0.58 12.85
N LYS A 113 2.01 1.59 12.05
CA LYS A 113 1.16 2.18 11.02
C LYS A 113 1.99 2.71 9.86
N ILE A 114 1.43 2.75 8.65
CA ILE A 114 2.04 3.39 7.47
C ILE A 114 1.01 4.17 6.65
N ALA A 115 1.48 5.24 6.01
CA ALA A 115 0.74 5.99 5.01
C ALA A 115 1.50 5.95 3.68
N VAL A 116 0.81 5.61 2.61
CA VAL A 116 1.38 5.47 1.26
C VAL A 116 0.61 6.36 0.29
N THR A 117 1.33 7.14 -0.51
CA THR A 117 0.76 7.96 -1.58
C THR A 117 1.15 7.38 -2.92
N VAL A 118 0.14 7.10 -3.74
CA VAL A 118 0.28 6.46 -5.06
C VAL A 118 -0.03 7.49 -6.14
N THR A 119 0.95 7.74 -7.02
CA THR A 119 0.84 8.74 -8.11
C THR A 119 0.32 8.15 -9.41
#